data_AF-A0A914G7X6-F1
#
_entry.id   AF-A0A914G7X6-F1
#
_cell.length_a   1.000
_cell.length_b   1.000
_cell.length_c   1.000
_cell.angle_alpha   90.00
_cell.angle_beta   90.00
_cell.angle_gamma   90.00
#
_symmetry.space_group_name_H-M   'P 1'
#
loop_
_entity.id
_entity.type
_entity.pdbx_description
1 polymer ?
#
loop_
_entity_poly.entity_id
_entity_poly.type
_entity_poly.pdbx_seq_one_letter_code
_entity_poly.pdbx_strand_id
1 'polypeptide(L)'
;MSAPKQSSALVSKQPPPYGKRAGFLPRAVEDFGDGGAFPEIHIAQFPLGMGKDSQRGAAGSKTVALQYDESGKLRFDALVKQGHDKSKIVHTRLTDTKSKMIDDEDPELQK
;
A
#
# COMPACT_ATOMS: atom_id res chain seq x y z
N MET A 1 -36.59 -21.87 -22.05
CA MET A 1 -35.83 -22.28 -20.84
C MET A 1 -34.41 -21.77 -20.99
N SER A 2 -34.03 -20.71 -20.27
CA SER A 2 -32.71 -20.07 -20.38
C SER A 2 -31.79 -20.62 -19.30
N ALA A 3 -30.65 -21.18 -19.68
CA ALA A 3 -29.67 -21.75 -18.76
C ALA A 3 -29.02 -20.66 -17.89
N PRO A 4 -28.73 -20.95 -16.60
CA PRO A 4 -28.03 -19.99 -15.74
C PRO A 4 -26.54 -19.89 -16.12
N LYS A 5 -26.08 -18.66 -16.40
CA LYS A 5 -24.65 -18.32 -16.52
C LYS A 5 -23.98 -18.51 -15.16
N GLN A 6 -23.03 -19.45 -15.08
CA GLN A 6 -22.19 -19.63 -13.90
C GLN A 6 -21.19 -18.48 -13.80
N SER A 7 -21.25 -17.71 -12.71
CA SER A 7 -20.22 -16.76 -12.32
C SER A 7 -19.04 -17.53 -11.72
N SER A 8 -17.90 -17.53 -12.38
CA SER A 8 -16.66 -18.06 -11.82
C SER A 8 -16.18 -17.14 -10.71
N ALA A 9 -16.51 -17.45 -9.46
CA ALA A 9 -15.88 -16.82 -8.32
C ALA A 9 -14.37 -17.07 -8.39
N LEU A 10 -13.57 -16.00 -8.29
CA LEU A 10 -12.13 -16.10 -8.11
C LEU A 10 -11.90 -16.87 -6.80
N VAL A 11 -11.59 -18.16 -6.90
CA VAL A 11 -11.23 -18.97 -5.73
C VAL A 11 -9.88 -18.46 -5.26
N SER A 12 -9.88 -17.57 -4.27
CA SER A 12 -8.65 -17.25 -3.57
C SER A 12 -8.17 -18.54 -2.91
N LYS A 13 -6.98 -19.03 -3.32
CA LYS A 13 -6.34 -20.15 -2.63
C LYS A 13 -5.94 -19.66 -1.26
N GLN A 14 -6.81 -19.87 -0.27
CA GLN A 14 -6.48 -19.56 1.10
C GLN A 14 -5.36 -20.52 1.52
N PRO A 15 -4.22 -20.00 1.98
CA PRO A 15 -3.10 -20.85 2.32
C PRO A 15 -3.43 -21.63 3.60
N PRO A 16 -2.92 -22.87 3.78
CA PRO A 16 -3.26 -23.72 4.93
C PRO A 16 -3.04 -23.01 6.27
N PRO A 17 -3.74 -23.38 7.36
CA PRO A 17 -3.53 -22.73 8.66
C PRO A 17 -2.08 -22.93 9.17
N TYR A 18 -1.63 -22.01 10.02
CA TYR A 18 -0.29 -22.06 10.63
C TYR A 18 -0.06 -23.40 11.33
N GLY A 19 1.14 -23.96 11.17
CA GLY A 19 1.50 -25.28 11.72
C GLY A 19 1.02 -26.49 10.89
N LYS A 20 0.17 -26.31 9.87
CA LYS A 20 -0.24 -27.37 8.92
C LYS A 20 0.29 -27.14 7.50
N ARG A 21 1.35 -26.33 7.35
CA ARG A 21 1.96 -26.00 6.05
C ARG A 21 3.06 -26.97 5.61
N ALA A 22 3.11 -28.17 6.18
CA ALA A 22 4.06 -29.21 5.76
C ALA A 22 3.79 -29.60 4.30
N GLY A 23 4.75 -29.33 3.42
CA GLY A 23 4.61 -29.58 1.97
C GLY A 23 3.87 -28.50 1.18
N PHE A 24 3.47 -27.38 1.81
CA PHE A 24 2.94 -26.23 1.10
C PHE A 24 4.09 -25.37 0.57
N LEU A 25 4.20 -25.23 -0.74
CA LEU A 25 5.25 -24.43 -1.39
C LEU A 25 4.59 -23.33 -2.22
N PRO A 26 4.43 -22.10 -1.67
CA PRO A 26 3.87 -20.99 -2.43
C PRO A 26 4.87 -20.53 -3.49
N ARG A 27 4.47 -20.61 -4.76
CA ARG A 27 5.30 -20.18 -5.90
C ARG A 27 4.70 -19.00 -6.64
N ALA A 28 3.36 -18.90 -6.65
CA ALA A 28 2.65 -17.78 -7.23
C ALA A 28 2.19 -16.79 -6.15
N VAL A 29 1.99 -15.53 -6.54
CA VAL A 29 1.40 -14.46 -5.70
C VAL A 29 0.03 -14.89 -5.17
N GLU A 30 -0.74 -15.61 -5.98
CA GLU A 30 -2.07 -16.12 -5.63
C GLU A 30 -2.05 -17.19 -4.51
N ASP A 31 -0.94 -17.92 -4.36
CA ASP A 31 -0.83 -18.95 -3.32
C ASP A 31 -0.74 -18.32 -1.91
N PHE A 32 -0.44 -17.02 -1.81
CA PHE A 32 -0.45 -16.29 -0.54
C PHE A 32 -1.85 -15.78 -0.16
N GLY A 33 -2.79 -15.74 -1.11
CA GLY A 33 -4.20 -15.33 -0.92
C GLY A 33 -4.40 -13.83 -0.68
N ASP A 34 -3.83 -13.32 0.42
CA ASP A 34 -3.73 -11.91 0.83
C ASP A 34 -2.76 -11.80 2.05
N GLY A 35 -1.98 -12.85 2.29
CA GLY A 35 -1.17 -13.05 3.49
C GLY A 35 0.28 -12.63 3.32
N GLY A 36 1.02 -12.72 4.41
CA GLY A 36 2.47 -12.53 4.43
C GLY A 36 3.25 -13.78 4.01
N ALA A 37 4.58 -13.67 4.02
CA ALA A 37 5.47 -14.81 3.85
C ALA A 37 5.40 -15.75 5.06
N PHE A 38 5.56 -17.05 4.82
CA PHE A 38 5.52 -18.10 5.85
C PHE A 38 6.95 -18.42 6.32
N PRO A 39 7.37 -17.98 7.52
CA PRO A 39 8.74 -18.21 8.00
C PRO A 39 9.08 -19.70 8.17
N GLU A 40 8.08 -20.57 8.34
CA GLU A 40 8.26 -22.02 8.47
C GLU A 40 8.67 -22.74 7.16
N ILE A 41 8.52 -22.07 6.01
CA ILE A 41 8.89 -22.62 4.70
C ILE A 41 10.21 -21.99 4.27
N HIS A 42 11.30 -22.76 4.30
CA HIS A 42 12.66 -22.34 3.94
C HIS A 42 12.86 -22.15 2.43
N ILE A 43 12.06 -21.28 1.81
CA ILE A 43 12.11 -20.90 0.40
C ILE A 43 11.98 -19.39 0.31
N ALA A 44 12.63 -18.77 -0.67
CA ALA A 44 12.44 -17.37 -0.98
C ALA A 44 11.00 -17.12 -1.43
N GLN A 45 10.24 -16.38 -0.63
CA GLN A 45 8.82 -16.09 -0.84
C GLN A 45 8.64 -14.62 -1.17
N PHE A 46 7.77 -14.34 -2.15
CA PHE A 46 7.53 -12.99 -2.65
C PHE A 46 6.02 -12.70 -2.75
N PRO A 47 5.30 -12.53 -1.62
CA PRO A 47 3.83 -12.43 -1.58
C PRO A 47 3.23 -11.35 -2.48
N LEU A 48 3.92 -10.23 -2.70
CA LEU A 48 3.51 -9.15 -3.60
C LEU A 48 4.63 -8.78 -4.59
N GLY A 49 5.51 -9.73 -4.91
CA GLY A 49 6.73 -9.43 -5.68
C GLY A 49 7.77 -8.58 -4.93
N MET A 50 7.45 -8.16 -3.70
CA MET A 50 8.36 -7.42 -2.81
C MET A 50 9.70 -8.15 -2.69
N GLY A 51 10.82 -7.44 -2.85
CA GLY A 51 12.18 -8.01 -2.78
C GLY A 51 12.67 -8.68 -4.07
N LYS A 52 11.80 -9.02 -5.02
CA LYS A 52 12.19 -9.53 -6.35
C LYS A 52 12.72 -8.40 -7.25
N ASP A 53 12.10 -7.23 -7.15
CA ASP A 53 12.45 -6.06 -7.98
C ASP A 53 13.73 -5.34 -7.50
N SER A 54 14.06 -5.52 -6.22
CA SER A 54 15.35 -5.11 -5.65
C SER A 54 16.53 -5.84 -6.32
N GLN A 55 16.31 -7.04 -6.87
CA GLN A 55 17.32 -7.84 -7.55
C GLN A 55 17.36 -7.62 -9.08
N ARG A 56 16.26 -7.17 -9.71
CA ARG A 56 16.13 -7.09 -11.18
C ARG A 56 16.09 -5.69 -11.80
N GLY A 57 15.95 -4.60 -11.04
CA GLY A 57 15.87 -3.28 -11.69
C GLY A 57 15.85 -2.02 -10.83
N ALA A 58 15.83 -2.13 -9.50
CA ALA A 58 15.74 -0.93 -8.65
C ALA A 58 17.08 -0.19 -8.43
N ALA A 59 18.22 -0.77 -8.82
CA ALA A 59 19.54 -0.14 -8.63
C ALA A 59 19.80 1.09 -9.53
N GLY A 60 18.84 1.49 -10.39
CA GLY A 60 19.01 2.60 -11.33
C GLY A 60 17.76 3.43 -11.68
N SER A 61 16.60 3.19 -11.07
CA SER A 61 15.40 3.98 -11.38
C SER A 61 15.34 5.25 -10.52
N LYS A 62 15.52 6.41 -11.14
CA LYS A 62 15.39 7.75 -10.50
C LYS A 62 13.92 8.12 -10.26
N THR A 63 13.20 7.31 -9.49
CA THR A 63 11.77 7.46 -9.19
C THR A 63 11.56 7.63 -7.70
N VAL A 64 10.75 8.60 -7.28
CA VAL A 64 10.38 8.78 -5.87
C VAL A 64 9.41 7.68 -5.45
N ALA A 65 9.61 7.10 -4.26
CA ALA A 65 8.74 6.07 -3.72
C ALA A 65 7.32 6.60 -3.49
N LEU A 66 6.31 5.82 -3.87
CA LEU A 66 4.90 6.14 -3.59
C LEU A 66 4.66 6.10 -2.08
N GLN A 67 4.20 7.21 -1.52
CA GLN A 67 3.86 7.36 -0.11
C GLN A 67 2.34 7.50 0.03
N TYR A 68 1.79 7.02 1.14
CA TYR A 68 0.37 7.13 1.48
C TYR A 68 0.21 7.85 2.83
N ASP A 69 -0.90 8.58 3.02
CA ASP A 69 -1.29 9.08 4.34
C ASP A 69 -2.05 8.01 5.15
N GLU A 70 -2.32 8.34 6.42
CA GLU A 70 -3.12 7.54 7.35
C GLU A 70 -4.52 7.21 6.82
N SER A 71 -5.05 8.03 5.92
CA SER A 71 -6.34 7.80 5.25
C SER A 71 -6.22 6.91 4.01
N GLY A 72 -5.02 6.41 3.69
CA GLY A 72 -4.74 5.60 2.50
C GLY A 72 -4.74 6.39 1.19
N LYS A 73 -4.67 7.73 1.22
CA LYS A 73 -4.54 8.57 0.03
C LYS A 73 -3.08 8.74 -0.35
N LEU A 74 -2.81 8.78 -1.66
CA LEU A 74 -1.47 9.01 -2.19
C LEU A 74 -0.94 10.42 -1.83
N ARG A 75 0.28 10.46 -1.30
CA ARG A 75 1.05 11.66 -0.97
C ARG A 75 1.78 12.17 -2.21
N PHE A 76 1.12 13.01 -3.00
CA PHE A 76 1.76 13.70 -4.12
C PHE A 76 2.71 14.84 -3.67
N ASP A 77 2.62 15.25 -2.40
CA ASP A 77 3.48 16.28 -1.81
C ASP A 77 4.95 15.86 -1.72
N ALA A 78 5.25 14.56 -1.76
CA ALA A 78 6.61 14.03 -1.77
C ALA A 78 7.44 14.52 -2.97
N LEU A 79 6.80 14.77 -4.12
CA LEU A 79 7.46 15.31 -5.30
C LEU A 79 7.88 16.77 -5.11
N VAL A 80 7.01 17.58 -4.51
CA VAL A 80 7.28 19.01 -4.27
C VAL A 80 8.30 19.20 -3.15
N LYS A 81 8.25 18.34 -2.13
CA LYS A 81 9.20 18.37 -1.00
C LYS A 81 10.57 17.79 -1.34
N GLN A 82 10.72 17.15 -2.50
CA GLN A 82 12.00 16.59 -2.92
C GLN A 82 13.05 17.71 -3.05
N GLY A 83 14.03 17.74 -2.13
CA GLY A 83 15.08 18.76 -2.09
C GLY A 83 14.81 19.95 -1.17
N HIS A 84 13.66 19.99 -0.48
CA HIS A 84 13.40 20.94 0.60
C HIS A 84 13.66 20.31 1.97
N ASP A 85 13.89 21.13 2.99
CA ASP A 85 14.04 20.67 4.38
C ASP A 85 12.74 20.02 4.86
N LYS A 86 12.86 19.00 5.72
CA LYS A 86 11.71 18.30 6.34
C LYS A 86 10.86 19.25 7.20
N SER A 87 11.45 20.33 7.70
CA SER A 87 10.78 21.37 8.49
C SER A 87 9.99 22.38 7.65
N LYS A 88 10.18 22.41 6.32
CA LYS A 88 9.48 23.38 5.46
C LYS A 88 8.03 22.94 5.23
N ILE A 89 7.09 23.76 5.72
CA ILE A 89 5.67 23.58 5.50
C ILE A 89 5.35 24.01 4.06
N VAL A 90 4.82 23.08 3.27
CA VAL A 90 4.39 23.33 1.88
C VAL A 90 2.94 22.91 1.74
N HIS A 91 2.09 23.87 1.40
CA HIS A 91 0.68 23.64 1.12
C HIS A 91 0.53 23.15 -0.32
N THR A 92 0.02 21.93 -0.47
CA THR A 92 -0.08 21.26 -1.79
C THR A 92 -1.47 20.69 -2.04
N ARG A 93 -2.29 20.57 -0.98
CA ARG A 93 -3.63 19.99 -1.08
C ARG A 93 -4.63 21.10 -1.31
N LEU A 94 -5.69 20.79 -2.06
CA LEU A 94 -6.81 21.72 -2.24
C LEU A 94 -7.43 22.15 -0.90
N THR A 95 -7.41 21.25 0.10
CA THR A 95 -7.86 21.55 1.47
C THR A 95 -7.10 22.71 2.10
N ASP A 96 -5.84 22.90 1.73
CA ASP A 96 -4.98 23.96 2.27
C ASP A 96 -5.31 25.33 1.65
N THR A 97 -5.91 25.34 0.45
CA THR A 97 -6.32 26.56 -0.27
C THR A 97 -7.75 26.99 0.08
N LYS A 98 -8.58 26.06 0.57
CA LYS A 98 -9.95 26.37 0.97
C LYS A 98 -9.94 27.27 2.21
N SER A 99 -10.80 28.29 2.21
CA SER A 99 -11.03 29.13 3.39
C SER A 99 -11.56 28.27 4.53
N LYS A 100 -10.93 28.36 5.70
CA LYS A 100 -11.50 27.83 6.93
C LYS A 100 -12.67 28.75 7.33
N MET A 101 -13.83 28.17 7.62
CA MET A 101 -14.87 28.92 8.29
C MET A 101 -14.34 29.22 9.69
N ILE A 102 -14.33 30.49 10.06
CA ILE A 102 -13.99 30.91 11.42
C ILE A 102 -15.24 30.60 12.23
N ASP A 103 -15.15 29.65 13.17
CA ASP A 103 -16.17 29.50 14.20
C ASP A 103 -15.90 30.56 15.28
N ASP A 104 -16.94 31.26 15.73
CA ASP A 104 -16.84 32.32 16.75
C ASP A 104 -16.38 31.79 18.13
N GLU A 105 -16.20 30.47 18.30
CA GLU A 105 -15.69 29.79 19.51
C GLU A 105 -14.20 29.37 19.44
N ASP A 106 -13.44 29.79 18.43
CA ASP A 106 -12.00 29.44 18.34
C ASP A 106 -11.16 30.18 19.42
N PRO A 107 -10.52 29.47 20.38
CA PRO A 107 -9.75 30.10 21.47
C PRO A 107 -8.46 30.79 20.99
N GLU A 108 -8.04 30.60 19.72
CA GLU A 108 -6.92 31.33 19.12
C GLU A 108 -7.31 32.75 18.64
N LEU A 109 -8.61 33.04 18.47
CA LEU A 109 -9.09 34.36 18.02
C LEU A 109 -9.47 35.31 19.18
N GLN A 110 -9.57 34.80 20.41
CA GLN A 110 -9.85 35.60 21.60
C GLN A 110 -8.55 36.17 22.17
N LYS A 111 -8.10 37.29 21.61
CA LYS A 111 -7.17 38.20 22.29
C LYS A 111 -7.59 39.65 22.15
#